data_AF-A0A7L1M0V6-F1
#
_entry.id   AF-A0A7L1M0V6-F1
#
_cell.length_a   1.000
_cell.length_b   1.000
_cell.length_c   1.000
_cell.angle_alpha   90.00
_cell.angle_beta   90.00
_cell.angle_gamma   90.00
#
_symmetry.space_group_name_H-M   'P 1'
#
loop_
_entity.id
_entity.type
_entity.pdbx_description
1 polymer ?
#
loop_
_entity_poly.entity_id
_entity_poly.type
_entity_poly.pdbx_seq_one_letter_code
_entity_poly.pdbx_strand_id
1 'polypeptide(L)'
;RGEGPIWLDDVTCTGNEPDFFRCGHRTWGEDNCHHGEDAGVVCAGEIWTGEVRLAAGPHLCAGRVEVLHEGRWGTVCDIGWDLRDAQVVCRQLGCGPALVAVGGARFGRGSGQVWLSELTCAGSERHLGHCPAPPWGNNTCEHQRDAAVECA
;
A
#
# COMPACT_ATOMS: atom_id res chain seq x y z
N ARG A 1 -8.01 13.93 -11.85
CA ARG A 1 -8.36 15.12 -12.64
C ARG A 1 -7.07 15.84 -12.97
N GLY A 2 -6.67 15.77 -14.23
CA GLY A 2 -5.50 16.44 -14.78
C GLY A 2 -5.79 17.91 -15.12
N GLU A 3 -4.77 18.54 -15.69
CA GLU A 3 -4.78 19.91 -16.22
C GLU A 3 -4.05 19.92 -17.57
N GLY A 4 -4.44 20.83 -18.47
CA GLY A 4 -3.78 21.02 -19.77
C GLY A 4 -4.49 20.31 -20.93
N PRO A 5 -3.79 20.02 -22.05
CA PRO A 5 -4.40 19.38 -23.21
C PRO A 5 -4.76 17.91 -22.92
N ILE A 6 -5.91 17.48 -23.42
CA ILE A 6 -6.29 16.07 -23.55
C ILE A 6 -5.79 15.62 -24.92
N TRP A 7 -5.10 14.48 -24.97
CA TRP A 7 -4.37 14.06 -26.17
C TRP A 7 -5.04 12.94 -26.93
N LEU A 8 -5.81 12.10 -26.25
CA LEU A 8 -6.37 10.86 -26.78
C LEU A 8 -7.83 10.75 -26.36
N ASP A 9 -8.66 10.35 -27.32
CA ASP A 9 -10.10 10.12 -27.18
C ASP A 9 -10.48 8.84 -27.96
N ASP A 10 -11.53 8.16 -27.49
CA ASP A 10 -12.06 6.91 -28.05
C ASP A 10 -10.97 5.84 -28.31
N VAL A 11 -10.08 5.64 -27.34
CA VAL A 11 -8.99 4.65 -27.45
C VAL A 11 -9.56 3.23 -27.44
N THR A 12 -9.24 2.47 -28.49
CA THR A 12 -9.63 1.07 -28.70
C THR A 12 -8.39 0.22 -29.01
N CYS A 13 -8.02 -0.66 -28.09
CA CYS A 13 -6.89 -1.58 -28.23
C CYS A 13 -7.37 -2.98 -28.59
N THR A 14 -6.59 -3.71 -29.38
CA THR A 14 -6.74 -5.15 -29.64
C THR A 14 -6.12 -6.00 -28.53
N GLY A 15 -5.17 -5.41 -27.77
CA GLY A 15 -4.46 -6.05 -26.67
C GLY A 15 -3.08 -6.61 -27.04
N ASN A 16 -2.65 -6.47 -28.29
CA ASN A 16 -1.34 -6.94 -28.77
C ASN A 16 -0.44 -5.79 -29.26
N GLU A 17 -0.85 -4.55 -29.07
CA GLU A 17 -0.05 -3.38 -29.38
C GLU A 17 1.24 -3.36 -28.54
N PRO A 18 2.38 -2.93 -29.10
CA PRO A 18 3.63 -2.86 -28.34
C PRO A 18 3.64 -1.74 -27.31
N ASP A 19 2.77 -0.74 -27.45
CA ASP A 19 2.59 0.37 -26.52
C ASP A 19 1.19 1.00 -26.69
N PHE A 20 0.75 1.74 -25.67
CA PHE A 20 -0.59 2.36 -25.61
C PHE A 20 -0.86 3.35 -26.76
N PHE A 21 0.18 4.02 -27.26
CA PHE A 21 0.06 5.03 -28.31
C PHE A 21 -0.14 4.43 -29.71
N ARG A 22 -0.15 3.09 -29.82
CA ARG A 22 -0.44 2.38 -31.08
C ARG A 22 -1.82 1.73 -31.10
N CYS A 23 -2.63 1.91 -30.07
CA CYS A 23 -4.04 1.52 -30.12
C CYS A 23 -4.79 2.37 -31.16
N GLY A 24 -5.94 1.88 -31.64
CA GLY A 24 -6.81 2.70 -32.47
C GLY A 24 -7.37 3.87 -31.64
N HIS A 25 -7.27 5.09 -32.14
CA HIS A 25 -7.78 6.28 -31.46
C HIS A 25 -8.04 7.40 -32.49
N ARG A 26 -8.69 8.50 -32.07
CA ARG A 26 -8.88 9.70 -32.89
C ARG A 26 -7.57 10.43 -33.18
N THR A 27 -7.57 11.44 -34.05
CA THR A 27 -6.38 12.28 -34.23
C THR A 27 -5.91 12.87 -32.90
N TRP A 28 -4.61 12.97 -32.70
CA TRP A 28 -4.02 13.55 -31.49
C TRP A 28 -4.53 14.96 -31.21
N GLY A 29 -5.04 15.18 -29.98
CA GLY A 29 -5.60 16.46 -29.56
C GLY A 29 -6.96 16.82 -30.19
N GLU A 30 -7.58 15.89 -30.92
CA GLU A 30 -8.98 16.00 -31.33
C GLU A 30 -9.85 15.15 -30.40
N ASP A 31 -10.41 15.79 -29.39
CA ASP A 31 -11.30 15.19 -28.41
C ASP A 31 -12.50 16.09 -28.11
N ASN A 32 -13.54 15.51 -27.50
CA ASN A 32 -14.66 16.24 -26.92
C ASN A 32 -14.73 16.06 -25.39
N CYS A 33 -13.64 15.61 -24.78
CA CYS A 33 -13.57 15.26 -23.38
C CYS A 33 -13.33 16.50 -22.49
N HIS A 34 -13.61 16.36 -21.21
CA HIS A 34 -13.12 17.27 -20.18
C HIS A 34 -12.34 16.51 -19.09
N HIS A 35 -11.54 17.18 -18.25
CA HIS A 35 -10.75 16.51 -17.19
C HIS A 35 -11.57 15.82 -16.08
N GLY A 36 -12.90 15.79 -16.21
CA GLY A 36 -13.74 14.90 -15.39
C GLY A 36 -13.82 13.48 -15.95
N GLU A 37 -13.34 13.28 -17.19
CA GLU A 37 -13.36 12.04 -17.96
C GLU A 37 -11.96 11.45 -18.14
N ASP A 38 -10.93 12.02 -17.51
CA ASP A 38 -9.56 11.51 -17.61
C ASP A 38 -9.51 10.04 -17.18
N ALA A 39 -9.07 9.18 -18.11
CA ALA A 39 -8.95 7.76 -17.87
C ALA A 39 -7.80 7.44 -16.90
N GLY A 40 -8.01 6.45 -16.02
CA GLY A 40 -6.99 5.89 -15.14
C GLY A 40 -6.98 4.36 -15.23
N VAL A 41 -5.85 3.74 -14.92
CA VAL A 41 -5.69 2.29 -14.88
C VAL A 41 -5.12 1.84 -13.55
N VAL A 42 -5.60 0.70 -13.06
CA VAL A 42 -4.97 -0.04 -11.97
C VAL A 42 -4.37 -1.31 -12.57
N CYS A 43 -3.05 -1.37 -12.64
CA CYS A 43 -2.35 -2.52 -13.19
C CYS A 43 -2.13 -3.59 -12.12
N ALA A 44 -2.31 -4.86 -12.49
CA ALA A 44 -1.77 -5.99 -11.76
C ALA A 44 -0.25 -6.11 -12.00
N GLY A 45 0.52 -5.09 -11.61
CA GLY A 45 1.97 -5.25 -11.43
C GLY A 45 2.22 -6.23 -10.27
N GLU A 46 3.29 -7.02 -10.36
CA GLU A 46 3.67 -8.10 -9.44
C GLU A 46 3.12 -7.92 -8.01
N ILE A 47 2.08 -8.70 -7.70
CA ILE A 47 1.36 -8.83 -6.43
C ILE A 47 1.56 -7.63 -5.49
N TRP A 48 0.66 -6.64 -5.56
CA TRP A 48 0.47 -5.68 -4.46
C TRP A 48 0.18 -6.44 -3.16
N THR A 49 1.20 -6.69 -2.34
CA THR A 49 1.03 -7.40 -1.06
C THR A 49 0.63 -6.42 0.05
N GLY A 50 -0.39 -5.61 -0.25
CA GLY A 50 -1.20 -4.88 0.72
C GLY A 50 -0.91 -3.39 0.86
N GLU A 51 -1.99 -2.61 0.76
CA GLU A 51 -2.00 -1.23 1.23
C GLU A 51 -1.74 -1.21 2.73
N VAL A 52 -0.96 -0.23 3.20
CA VAL A 52 -0.70 -0.01 4.61
C VAL A 52 -1.44 1.24 5.05
N ARG A 53 -2.02 1.23 6.25
CA ARG A 53 -2.53 2.43 6.92
C ARG A 53 -2.17 2.42 8.40
N LEU A 54 -2.14 3.62 8.99
CA LEU A 54 -1.98 3.80 10.43
C LEU A 54 -3.34 4.13 11.05
N ALA A 55 -3.76 3.34 12.02
CA ALA A 55 -5.03 3.49 12.71
C ALA A 55 -4.82 3.90 14.17
N ALA A 56 -5.78 4.64 14.73
CA ALA A 56 -5.88 4.96 16.16
C ALA A 56 -4.65 5.66 16.79
N GLY A 57 -3.80 6.29 15.97
CA GLY A 57 -2.74 7.16 16.45
C GLY A 57 -3.14 8.65 16.44
N PRO A 58 -2.28 9.51 17.02
CA PRO A 58 -2.57 10.94 17.20
C PRO A 58 -2.53 11.76 15.90
N HIS A 59 -1.92 11.24 14.83
CA HIS A 59 -1.79 11.87 13.52
C HIS A 59 -1.54 10.83 12.41
N LEU A 60 -1.52 11.27 11.15
CA LEU A 60 -1.43 10.39 9.97
C LEU A 60 -0.15 9.52 9.93
N CYS A 61 0.92 9.97 10.57
CA CYS A 61 2.22 9.31 10.63
C CYS A 61 2.51 8.56 11.94
N ALA A 62 1.48 8.27 12.75
CA ALA A 62 1.59 7.42 13.93
C ALA A 62 0.34 6.56 14.09
N GLY A 63 0.50 5.32 14.55
CA GLY A 63 -0.64 4.44 14.84
C GLY A 63 -0.33 2.96 14.78
N ARG A 64 -1.37 2.16 15.00
CA ARG A 64 -1.37 0.71 14.76
C ARG A 64 -1.23 0.46 13.26
N VAL A 65 -0.35 -0.47 12.88
CA VAL A 65 -0.12 -0.86 11.49
C VAL A 65 -1.21 -1.83 11.06
N GLU A 66 -1.95 -1.45 10.02
CA GLU A 66 -2.93 -2.32 9.37
C GLU A 66 -2.58 -2.49 7.90
N VAL A 67 -2.80 -3.71 7.38
CA VAL A 67 -2.54 -4.08 5.98
C VAL A 67 -3.79 -4.61 5.31
N LEU A 68 -3.99 -4.26 4.03
CA LEU A 68 -5.09 -4.76 3.21
C LEU A 68 -4.65 -6.02 2.47
N HIS A 69 -5.28 -7.16 2.74
CA HIS A 69 -5.00 -8.42 2.03
C HIS A 69 -6.31 -9.13 1.70
N GLU A 70 -6.41 -9.65 0.47
CA GLU A 70 -7.65 -10.27 -0.04
C GLU A 70 -8.90 -9.39 0.19
N GLY A 71 -8.78 -8.08 -0.03
CA GLY A 71 -9.87 -7.12 0.16
C GLY A 71 -10.29 -6.87 1.61
N ARG A 72 -9.53 -7.36 2.60
CA ARG A 72 -9.83 -7.21 4.04
C ARG A 72 -8.67 -6.57 4.79
N TRP A 73 -8.97 -5.54 5.56
CA TRP A 73 -8.02 -4.96 6.50
C TRP A 73 -7.76 -5.91 7.67
N GLY A 74 -6.50 -6.05 8.05
CA GLY A 74 -6.05 -6.80 9.22
C GLY A 74 -4.80 -6.19 9.81
N THR A 75 -4.32 -6.73 10.93
CA THR A 75 -3.21 -6.15 11.70
C THR A 75 -1.89 -6.86 11.45
N VAL A 76 -0.81 -6.26 11.95
CA VAL A 76 0.53 -6.84 11.98
C VAL A 76 0.86 -7.22 13.43
N CYS A 77 1.44 -8.41 13.63
CA CYS A 77 1.89 -8.90 14.94
C CYS A 77 3.22 -8.25 15.34
N ASP A 78 3.42 -8.02 16.64
CA ASP A 78 4.64 -7.42 17.21
C ASP A 78 5.80 -8.41 17.37
N ILE A 79 5.58 -9.70 17.12
CA ILE A 79 6.65 -10.70 17.13
C ILE A 79 7.55 -10.44 15.92
N GLY A 80 8.81 -10.10 16.20
CA GLY A 80 9.81 -9.74 15.19
C GLY A 80 9.75 -8.28 14.74
N TRP A 81 8.74 -7.51 15.19
CA TRP A 81 8.55 -6.11 14.79
C TRP A 81 9.66 -5.19 15.29
N ASP A 82 10.42 -4.61 14.37
CA ASP A 82 11.53 -3.73 14.69
C ASP A 82 11.55 -2.41 13.90
N LEU A 83 12.60 -1.60 14.12
CA LEU A 83 12.75 -0.30 13.45
C LEU A 83 12.94 -0.41 11.93
N ARG A 84 13.43 -1.54 11.41
CA ARG A 84 13.59 -1.76 9.97
C ARG A 84 12.24 -2.01 9.32
N ASP A 85 11.38 -2.79 9.97
CA ASP A 85 10.01 -3.00 9.51
C ASP A 85 9.22 -1.69 9.54
N ALA A 86 9.34 -0.95 10.65
CA ALA A 86 8.77 0.39 10.79
C ALA A 86 9.28 1.37 9.71
N GLN A 87 10.57 1.29 9.35
CA GLN A 87 11.16 2.13 8.31
C GLN A 87 10.55 1.86 6.93
N VAL A 88 10.20 0.60 6.63
CA VAL A 88 9.48 0.25 5.41
C VAL A 88 8.09 0.88 5.43
N VAL A 89 7.35 0.79 6.54
CA VAL A 89 6.02 1.41 6.67
C VAL A 89 6.08 2.93 6.53
N CYS A 90 6.97 3.60 7.26
CA CYS A 90 7.07 5.07 7.21
C CYS A 90 7.46 5.56 5.81
N ARG A 91 8.36 4.85 5.12
CA ARG A 91 8.69 5.16 3.73
C ARG A 91 7.51 4.92 2.79
N GLN A 92 6.83 3.78 2.93
CA GLN A 92 5.67 3.43 2.09
C GLN A 92 4.55 4.47 2.21
N LEU A 93 4.38 5.07 3.39
CA LEU A 93 3.38 6.12 3.66
C LEU A 93 3.87 7.54 3.33
N GLY A 94 5.14 7.73 2.98
CA GLY A 94 5.72 9.06 2.74
C GLY A 94 5.87 9.91 4.01
N CYS A 95 5.90 9.29 5.19
CA CYS A 95 5.99 9.93 6.51
C CYS A 95 7.43 10.14 7.00
N GLY A 96 8.43 10.05 6.12
CA GLY A 96 9.84 10.20 6.49
C GLY A 96 10.43 8.99 7.23
N PRO A 97 11.48 9.18 8.05
CA PRO A 97 12.13 8.10 8.79
C PRO A 97 11.27 7.58 9.94
N ALA A 98 11.45 6.29 10.28
CA ALA A 98 10.83 5.71 11.47
C ALA A 98 11.52 6.19 12.74
N LEU A 99 10.73 6.65 13.71
CA LEU A 99 11.22 7.06 15.02
C LEU A 99 11.03 5.95 16.05
N VAL A 100 9.91 5.24 15.98
CA VAL A 100 9.53 4.24 16.99
C VAL A 100 8.85 3.04 16.32
N ALA A 101 9.28 1.84 16.69
CA ALA A 101 8.58 0.58 16.45
C ALA A 101 8.11 0.02 17.81
N VAL A 102 6.81 -0.19 17.96
CA VAL A 102 6.20 -0.57 19.25
C VAL A 102 5.15 -1.65 19.07
N GLY A 103 5.09 -2.59 20.00
CA GLY A 103 4.09 -3.65 20.05
C GLY A 103 3.04 -3.43 21.13
N GLY A 104 2.44 -4.53 21.59
CA GLY A 104 1.56 -4.54 22.76
C GLY A 104 0.25 -3.77 22.58
N ALA A 105 -0.19 -3.54 21.33
CA ALA A 105 -1.36 -2.76 21.00
C ALA A 105 -1.35 -1.34 21.62
N ARG A 106 -0.20 -0.65 21.56
CA ARG A 106 0.00 0.70 22.14
C ARG A 106 -1.05 1.72 21.67
N PHE A 107 -1.46 1.65 20.40
CA PHE A 107 -2.53 2.49 19.82
C PHE A 107 -3.89 1.77 19.82
N GLY A 108 -4.11 0.89 20.81
CA GLY A 108 -5.30 0.07 20.91
C GLY A 108 -5.27 -1.18 20.02
N ARG A 109 -6.11 -2.14 20.41
CA ARG A 109 -6.28 -3.41 19.70
C ARG A 109 -7.03 -3.19 18.39
N GLY A 110 -6.57 -3.84 17.34
CA GLY A 110 -7.33 -4.00 16.12
C GLY A 110 -8.37 -5.11 16.25
N SER A 111 -8.86 -5.55 15.09
CA SER A 111 -9.89 -6.57 14.99
C SER A 111 -9.72 -7.37 13.69
N GLY A 112 -10.22 -8.60 13.68
CA GLY A 112 -10.23 -9.43 12.48
C GLY A 112 -8.97 -10.28 12.37
N GLN A 113 -8.42 -10.36 11.16
CA GLN A 113 -7.26 -11.20 10.88
C GLN A 113 -5.96 -10.48 11.24
N VAL A 114 -5.01 -11.20 11.84
CA VAL A 114 -3.61 -10.78 11.87
C VAL A 114 -2.94 -11.34 10.62
N TRP A 115 -2.52 -10.47 9.70
CA TRP A 115 -2.04 -10.88 8.38
C TRP A 115 -0.56 -11.20 8.37
N LEU A 116 0.25 -10.41 9.08
CA LEU A 116 1.70 -10.52 9.07
C LEU A 116 2.22 -10.74 10.49
N SER A 117 3.28 -11.53 10.62
CA SER A 117 4.04 -11.76 11.83
C SER A 117 5.48 -12.14 11.48
N GLU A 118 6.41 -12.03 12.43
CA GLU A 118 7.81 -12.46 12.23
C GLU A 118 8.43 -11.83 10.98
N LEU A 119 8.15 -10.54 10.76
CA LEU A 119 8.74 -9.76 9.68
C LEU A 119 10.24 -9.64 9.92
N THR A 120 11.00 -9.75 8.82
CA THR A 120 12.46 -9.62 8.86
C THR A 120 12.94 -8.69 7.75
N CYS A 121 12.38 -7.48 7.70
CA CYS A 121 12.76 -6.51 6.68
C CYS A 121 14.25 -6.14 6.76
N ALA A 122 14.89 -5.97 5.61
CA ALA A 122 16.19 -5.32 5.49
C ALA A 122 16.10 -3.81 5.79
N GLY A 123 14.92 -3.21 5.59
CA GLY A 123 14.65 -1.77 5.72
C GLY A 123 14.71 -1.03 4.38
N SER A 124 15.03 -1.71 3.28
CA SER A 124 15.12 -1.14 1.93
C SER A 124 13.94 -1.50 1.03
N GLU A 125 13.03 -2.36 1.51
CA GLU A 125 11.85 -2.83 0.79
C GLU A 125 10.87 -1.69 0.49
N ARG A 126 10.29 -1.67 -0.72
CA ARG A 126 9.32 -0.63 -1.08
C ARG A 126 7.98 -0.79 -0.36
N HIS A 127 7.61 -2.02 -0.03
CA HIS A 127 6.34 -2.35 0.60
C HIS A 127 6.54 -3.35 1.73
N LEU A 128 5.73 -3.25 2.79
CA LEU A 128 5.82 -4.13 3.95
C LEU A 128 5.63 -5.60 3.56
N GLY A 129 4.71 -5.87 2.63
CA GLY A 129 4.46 -7.22 2.15
C GLY A 129 5.55 -7.83 1.25
N HIS A 130 6.63 -7.11 0.96
CA HIS A 130 7.82 -7.64 0.28
C HIS A 130 8.89 -8.10 1.28
N CYS A 131 8.71 -7.82 2.56
CA CYS A 131 9.63 -8.31 3.57
C CYS A 131 9.49 -9.83 3.72
N PRO A 132 10.59 -10.55 3.97
CA PRO A 132 10.52 -11.97 4.27
C PRO A 132 9.67 -12.19 5.53
N ALA A 133 8.65 -13.03 5.41
CA ALA A 133 7.70 -13.40 6.45
C ALA A 133 7.15 -14.82 6.20
N PRO A 134 6.57 -15.47 7.22
CA PRO A 134 5.70 -16.62 7.02
C PRO A 134 4.52 -16.30 6.07
N PRO A 135 3.82 -17.32 5.54
CA PRO A 135 2.63 -17.11 4.73
C PRO A 135 1.60 -16.21 5.43
N TRP A 136 0.94 -15.35 4.66
CA TRP A 136 -0.06 -14.40 5.16
C TRP A 136 -1.17 -15.12 5.93
N GLY A 137 -1.51 -14.58 7.10
CA GLY A 137 -2.53 -15.15 7.99
C GLY A 137 -2.14 -16.43 8.72
N ASN A 138 -0.93 -16.98 8.47
CA ASN A 138 -0.45 -18.18 9.15
C ASN A 138 0.30 -17.84 10.43
N ASN A 139 -0.43 -17.41 11.46
CA ASN A 139 0.11 -17.10 12.77
C ASN A 139 -0.94 -17.31 13.87
N THR A 140 -0.49 -17.36 15.12
CA THR A 140 -1.34 -17.50 16.33
C THR A 140 -1.42 -16.20 17.13
N CYS A 141 -1.10 -15.08 16.49
CA CYS A 141 -0.94 -13.82 17.19
C CYS A 141 -2.31 -13.23 17.56
N GLU A 142 -2.43 -12.72 18.80
CA GLU A 142 -3.64 -12.06 19.29
C GLU A 142 -3.52 -10.54 19.15
N HIS A 143 -4.64 -9.82 19.07
CA HIS A 143 -4.63 -8.36 18.98
C HIS A 143 -4.03 -7.62 20.17
N GLN A 144 -3.68 -8.30 21.26
CA GLN A 144 -2.88 -7.71 22.34
C GLN A 144 -1.44 -7.42 21.90
N ARG A 145 -1.02 -8.02 20.79
CA ARG A 145 0.30 -7.95 20.19
C ARG A 145 0.28 -7.19 18.87
N ASP A 146 -0.72 -6.36 18.61
CA ASP A 146 -0.73 -5.58 17.39
C ASP A 146 0.43 -4.57 17.40
N ALA A 147 1.17 -4.56 16.29
CA ALA A 147 2.30 -3.70 16.03
C ALA A 147 1.86 -2.28 15.64
N ALA A 148 2.74 -1.34 15.92
CA ALA A 148 2.52 0.08 15.80
C ALA A 148 3.82 0.81 15.46
N VAL A 149 3.68 1.99 14.87
CA VAL A 149 4.80 2.83 14.44
C VAL A 149 4.52 4.30 14.72
N GLU A 150 5.61 5.05 14.94
CA GLU A 150 5.63 6.52 14.90
C GLU A 150 6.77 6.93 13.96
N CYS A 151 6.42 7.73 12.95
CA CYS A 151 7.34 8.32 11.99
C CYS A 151 7.60 9.80 12.32
N ALA A 152 8.54 10.44 11.61
CA ALA A 152 8.92 11.84 11.82
C ALA A 152 7.90 12.89 11.35
#